data_AF-A0A9X0CSQ5-F1
#
_entry.id   AF-A0A9X0CSQ5-F1
#
_cell.length_a   1.000
_cell.length_b   1.000
_cell.length_c   1.000
_cell.angle_alpha   90.00
_cell.angle_beta   90.00
_cell.angle_gamma   90.00
#
_symmetry.space_group_name_H-M   'P 1'
#
loop_
_entity.id
_entity.type
_entity.pdbx_description
1 polymer ?
#
loop_
_entity_poly.entity_id
_entity_poly.type
_entity_poly.pdbx_seq_one_letter_code
_entity_poly.pdbx_strand_id
1 'polypeptide(L)'
;MTQASHLYFDHPYEPDPEERGLYWATRYTDTRKSFGFMPEHLYDSIETDGNGSPIADYCSQVGGCVQPQKPENIVGLAGAIWAETIRTPDQFQSMIFPRLLAVAERAWHQDTWENNRNKLRRNRMKEASWKTFANTLGYKELARLDKLGIAYHIPLPGARISNNVLVTNVAFPGLTVECSNDGGRSWFDPKKASVISGKLLLRTRSADGKRTSRTARTTLSRNYFQNTLRNNYRPYFPLSQAVQNIPP
;
A
#
# COMPACT_ATOMS: atom_id res chain seq x y z
N MET A 1 -3.39 18.47 12.94
CA MET A 1 -4.33 17.42 12.50
C MET A 1 -3.69 16.06 12.68
N THR A 2 -4.34 15.16 13.42
CA THR A 2 -3.82 13.82 13.76
C THR A 2 -4.98 12.82 13.79
N GLN A 3 -5.66 12.68 12.65
CA GLN A 3 -6.87 11.89 12.55
C GLN A 3 -6.57 10.38 12.52
N ALA A 4 -7.20 9.62 13.40
CA ALA A 4 -6.87 8.22 13.63
C ALA A 4 -7.06 7.31 12.40
N SER A 5 -8.00 7.60 11.50
CA SER A 5 -8.22 6.73 10.34
C SER A 5 -7.17 6.85 9.23
N HIS A 6 -6.25 7.84 9.30
CA HIS A 6 -5.20 8.05 8.29
C HIS A 6 -3.79 8.27 8.86
N LEU A 7 -3.68 8.72 10.12
CA LEU A 7 -2.42 9.20 10.71
C LEU A 7 -2.04 8.46 12.00
N TYR A 8 -2.75 7.40 12.37
CA TYR A 8 -2.36 6.50 13.47
C TYR A 8 -1.62 5.30 12.91
N PHE A 9 -0.34 5.20 13.29
CA PHE A 9 0.62 4.23 12.82
C PHE A 9 0.83 3.06 13.78
N ASP A 10 -0.10 2.88 14.72
CA ASP A 10 -0.34 1.65 15.45
C ASP A 10 -1.42 0.79 14.78
N HIS A 11 -2.08 1.31 13.73
CA HIS A 11 -2.98 0.51 12.88
C HIS A 11 -2.21 -0.33 11.83
N PRO A 12 -2.73 -1.51 11.43
CA PRO A 12 -2.17 -2.37 10.39
C PRO A 12 -1.87 -1.67 9.07
N TYR A 13 -0.92 -2.19 8.29
CA TYR A 13 -0.73 -1.74 6.91
C TYR A 13 -1.80 -2.29 5.97
N GLU A 14 -2.33 -3.48 6.21
CA GLU A 14 -3.37 -4.09 5.38
C GLU A 14 -4.33 -4.90 6.26
N PRO A 15 -5.55 -5.20 5.79
CA PRO A 15 -6.55 -5.95 6.56
C PRO A 15 -6.24 -7.46 6.54
N ASP A 16 -5.08 -7.86 7.06
CA ASP A 16 -4.64 -9.26 7.19
C ASP A 16 -4.49 -9.62 8.69
N PRO A 17 -5.01 -10.77 9.15
CA PRO A 17 -4.88 -11.20 10.54
C PRO A 17 -3.44 -11.35 11.05
N GLU A 18 -2.46 -11.53 10.16
CA GLU A 18 -1.05 -11.61 10.51
C GLU A 18 -0.38 -10.22 10.63
N GLU A 19 -1.06 -9.15 10.23
CA GLU A 19 -0.53 -7.79 10.40
C GLU A 19 -0.60 -7.32 11.84
N ARG A 20 0.42 -6.56 12.25
CA ARG A 20 0.49 -5.97 13.58
C ARG A 20 -0.38 -4.72 13.65
N GLY A 21 -1.09 -4.56 14.75
CA GLY A 21 -1.69 -3.28 15.13
C GLY A 21 -3.08 -3.42 15.73
N LEU A 22 -3.53 -2.34 16.38
CA LEU A 22 -4.94 -2.18 16.76
C LEU A 22 -5.73 -1.69 15.54
N TYR A 23 -7.06 -1.65 15.57
CA TYR A 23 -7.84 -1.25 14.38
C TYR A 23 -9.16 -0.59 14.73
N TRP A 24 -9.22 0.06 15.90
CA TRP A 24 -10.47 0.62 16.43
C TRP A 24 -11.03 1.74 15.56
N ALA A 25 -10.18 2.56 14.92
CA ALA A 25 -10.64 3.65 14.05
C ALA A 25 -10.79 3.21 12.58
N THR A 26 -9.98 2.26 12.14
CA THR A 26 -9.96 1.78 10.75
C THR A 26 -9.23 0.44 10.65
N ARG A 27 -9.56 -0.35 9.63
CA ARG A 27 -8.95 -1.67 9.42
C ARG A 27 -7.49 -1.63 9.03
N TYR A 28 -7.05 -0.59 8.32
CA TYR A 28 -5.67 -0.42 7.93
C TYR A 28 -5.34 1.05 7.59
N THR A 29 -4.07 1.40 7.70
CA THR A 29 -3.49 2.68 7.33
C THR A 29 -2.17 2.44 6.59
N ASP A 30 -2.26 2.09 5.30
CA ASP A 30 -1.08 1.92 4.46
C ASP A 30 -0.48 3.27 4.06
N THR A 31 0.68 3.23 3.41
CA THR A 31 1.37 4.44 2.93
C THR A 31 0.54 5.23 1.93
N ARG A 32 -0.27 4.54 1.09
CA ARG A 32 -1.13 5.18 0.09
C ARG A 32 -2.28 5.93 0.74
N LYS A 33 -2.90 5.35 1.76
CA LYS A 33 -3.98 5.98 2.51
C LYS A 33 -3.48 7.21 3.25
N SER A 34 -2.34 7.12 3.94
CA SER A 34 -1.73 8.31 4.59
C SER A 34 -1.36 9.39 3.59
N PHE A 35 -0.84 9.02 2.41
CA PHE A 35 -0.59 9.97 1.31
C PHE A 35 -1.87 10.61 0.79
N GLY A 36 -3.00 9.91 0.82
CA GLY A 36 -4.27 10.41 0.32
C GLY A 36 -5.03 11.33 1.27
N PHE A 37 -4.49 11.64 2.45
CA PHE A 37 -5.17 12.47 3.45
C PHE A 37 -5.23 13.94 3.03
N MET A 38 -6.42 14.54 3.12
CA MET A 38 -6.68 15.95 2.81
C MET A 38 -7.04 16.70 4.10
N PRO A 39 -6.11 17.44 4.71
CA PRO A 39 -6.34 18.09 6.01
C PRO A 39 -7.48 19.12 5.97
N GLU A 40 -7.56 19.92 4.90
CA GLU A 40 -8.61 20.93 4.72
C GLU A 40 -9.95 20.34 4.25
N HIS A 41 -9.94 19.10 3.73
CA HIS A 41 -11.11 18.41 3.17
C HIS A 41 -11.30 17.06 3.84
N LEU A 42 -11.42 17.09 5.17
CA LEU A 42 -11.39 15.89 6.03
C LEU A 42 -12.35 14.79 5.56
N TYR A 43 -13.59 15.13 5.23
CA TYR A 43 -14.60 14.15 4.83
C TYR A 43 -14.35 13.56 3.44
N ASP A 44 -13.73 14.32 2.53
CA ASP A 44 -13.30 13.82 1.23
C ASP A 44 -12.22 12.73 1.37
N SER A 45 -11.51 12.68 2.50
CA SER A 45 -10.49 11.66 2.79
C SER A 45 -11.10 10.29 3.13
N ILE A 46 -12.39 10.23 3.48
CA ILE A 46 -13.05 8.99 3.86
C ILE A 46 -13.55 8.27 2.59
N GLU A 47 -12.68 7.45 2.02
CA GLU A 47 -12.94 6.80 0.72
C GLU A 47 -13.54 5.39 0.82
N THR A 48 -13.40 4.73 1.97
CA THR A 48 -13.91 3.37 2.20
C THR A 48 -14.56 3.22 3.55
N ASP A 49 -15.54 2.32 3.66
CA ASP A 49 -16.18 1.98 4.92
C ASP A 49 -15.34 1.01 5.79
N GLY A 50 -15.89 0.60 6.93
CA GLY A 50 -15.24 -0.33 7.86
C GLY A 50 -15.03 -1.75 7.31
N ASN A 51 -15.67 -2.09 6.19
CA ASN A 51 -15.51 -3.34 5.45
C ASN A 51 -14.55 -3.19 4.25
N GLY A 52 -14.05 -1.98 3.99
CA GLY A 52 -13.19 -1.67 2.85
C GLY A 52 -13.94 -1.39 1.55
N SER A 53 -15.28 -1.31 1.57
CA SER A 53 -16.07 -1.00 0.38
C SER A 53 -15.94 0.49 0.03
N PRO A 54 -15.86 0.86 -1.27
CA PRO A 54 -15.80 2.26 -1.68
C PRO A 54 -17.03 3.05 -1.24
N ILE A 55 -16.82 4.21 -0.64
CA ILE A 55 -17.89 5.16 -0.30
C ILE A 55 -18.04 6.17 -1.43
N ALA A 56 -19.25 6.27 -2.00
CA ALA A 56 -19.56 7.22 -3.06
C ALA A 56 -19.65 8.66 -2.53
N ASP A 57 -20.40 8.87 -1.45
CA ASP A 57 -20.56 10.14 -0.75
C ASP A 57 -20.72 9.89 0.74
N TYR A 58 -19.67 10.19 1.51
CA TYR A 58 -19.66 9.98 2.96
C TYR A 58 -20.67 10.89 3.66
N CYS A 59 -20.76 12.15 3.24
CA CYS A 59 -21.57 13.17 3.92
C CYS A 59 -23.06 12.87 3.82
N SER A 60 -23.51 12.40 2.66
CA SER A 60 -24.89 11.95 2.50
C SER A 60 -25.22 10.73 3.36
N GLN A 61 -24.27 9.80 3.57
CA GLN A 61 -24.50 8.60 4.40
C GLN A 61 -24.63 8.92 5.89
N VAL A 62 -23.94 9.95 6.39
CA VAL A 62 -23.93 10.31 7.83
C VAL A 62 -24.91 11.44 8.18
N GLY A 63 -25.76 11.87 7.24
CA GLY A 63 -26.76 12.92 7.47
C GLY A 63 -26.22 14.35 7.41
N GLY A 64 -25.05 14.54 6.79
CA GLY A 64 -24.43 15.84 6.56
C GLY A 64 -23.01 15.95 7.14
N CYS A 65 -22.20 16.81 6.52
CA CYS A 65 -20.85 17.13 6.98
C CYS A 65 -20.73 18.62 7.24
N VAL A 66 -19.95 18.98 8.27
CA VAL A 66 -19.69 20.39 8.61
C VAL A 66 -18.50 20.90 7.81
N GLN A 67 -18.69 21.89 6.94
CA GLN A 67 -17.57 22.47 6.22
C GLN A 67 -16.66 23.27 7.16
N PRO A 68 -15.32 23.12 7.06
CA PRO A 68 -14.40 23.91 7.87
C PRO A 68 -14.54 25.39 7.52
N GLN A 69 -14.80 26.22 8.53
CA GLN A 69 -15.03 27.65 8.37
C GLN A 69 -13.73 28.48 8.37
N LYS A 70 -12.67 27.95 8.97
CA LYS A 70 -11.37 28.62 9.16
C LYS A 70 -10.22 27.64 8.89
N PRO A 71 -9.96 27.28 7.62
CA PRO A 71 -8.88 26.36 7.27
C PRO A 71 -7.50 26.86 7.74
N GLU A 72 -7.31 28.17 7.89
CA GLU A 72 -6.09 28.80 8.43
C GLU A 72 -5.75 28.38 9.87
N ASN A 73 -6.71 27.83 10.62
CA ASN A 73 -6.45 27.28 11.96
C ASN A 73 -5.82 25.88 11.92
N ILE A 74 -5.71 25.26 10.74
CA ILE A 74 -5.01 23.99 10.56
C ILE A 74 -3.51 24.29 10.46
N VAL A 75 -2.84 24.36 11.61
CA VAL A 75 -1.42 24.73 11.71
C VAL A 75 -0.44 23.61 11.29
N GLY A 76 -0.93 22.39 11.05
CA GLY A 76 -0.06 21.30 10.62
C GLY A 76 -0.65 19.90 10.75
N LEU A 77 0.18 18.91 10.45
CA LEU A 77 -0.10 17.48 10.44
C LEU A 77 0.85 16.73 11.38
N ALA A 78 0.37 15.71 12.07
CA ALA A 78 1.23 14.80 12.84
C ALA A 78 0.76 13.35 12.72
N GLY A 79 1.70 12.45 12.42
CA GLY A 79 1.50 11.01 12.52
C GLY A 79 1.75 10.56 13.96
N ALA A 80 0.79 9.84 14.54
CA ALA A 80 0.90 9.30 15.90
C ALA A 80 1.23 7.81 15.85
N ILE A 81 1.94 7.32 16.85
CA ILE A 81 2.20 5.89 17.04
C ILE A 81 2.03 5.56 18.51
N TRP A 82 1.12 4.63 18.78
CA TRP A 82 0.86 4.10 20.10
C TRP A 82 1.53 2.72 20.24
N ALA A 83 2.07 2.42 21.41
CA ALA A 83 3.05 1.36 21.58
C ALA A 83 2.49 0.08 22.25
N GLU A 84 1.18 -0.05 22.40
CA GLU A 84 0.53 -1.18 23.11
C GLU A 84 0.99 -2.54 22.58
N THR A 85 1.15 -2.65 21.25
CA THR A 85 1.57 -3.89 20.57
C THR A 85 3.00 -3.83 20.03
N ILE A 86 3.75 -2.76 20.34
CA ILE A 86 5.09 -2.48 19.81
C ILE A 86 6.11 -2.62 20.94
N ARG A 87 6.87 -3.71 20.90
CA ARG A 87 7.75 -4.14 22.00
C ARG A 87 9.23 -4.08 21.66
N THR A 88 9.59 -3.82 20.40
CA THR A 88 10.99 -3.75 19.95
C THR A 88 11.22 -2.56 19.01
N PRO A 89 12.47 -2.06 18.90
CA PRO A 89 12.81 -1.02 17.94
C PRO A 89 12.43 -1.38 16.50
N ASP A 90 12.66 -2.62 16.07
CA ASP A 90 12.31 -3.08 14.72
C ASP A 90 10.80 -3.06 14.49
N GLN A 91 9.99 -3.42 15.50
CA GLN A 91 8.54 -3.32 15.40
C GLN A 91 8.12 -1.86 15.24
N PHE A 92 8.70 -0.95 16.02
CA PHE A 92 8.44 0.49 15.90
C PHE A 92 8.79 1.00 14.49
N GLN A 93 9.99 0.68 14.01
CA GLN A 93 10.47 1.07 12.69
C GLN A 93 9.60 0.52 11.56
N SER A 94 9.17 -0.75 11.66
CA SER A 94 8.27 -1.35 10.68
C SER A 94 6.90 -0.68 10.68
N MET A 95 6.38 -0.35 11.86
CA MET A 95 5.07 0.28 12.00
C MET A 95 5.08 1.71 11.48
N ILE A 96 6.18 2.45 11.56
CA ILE A 96 6.22 3.86 11.14
C ILE A 96 6.74 4.06 9.71
N PHE A 97 7.67 3.24 9.23
CA PHE A 97 8.25 3.37 7.89
C PHE A 97 7.70 2.32 6.91
N PRO A 98 7.34 2.70 5.67
CA PRO A 98 7.63 3.99 5.04
C PRO A 98 6.49 5.04 5.13
N ARG A 99 5.37 4.75 5.80
CA ARG A 99 4.20 5.66 5.82
C ARG A 99 4.46 7.03 6.46
N LEU A 100 5.46 7.16 7.34
CA LEU A 100 5.91 8.47 7.83
C LEU A 100 6.41 9.39 6.70
N LEU A 101 7.00 8.85 5.63
CA LEU A 101 7.41 9.64 4.48
C LEU A 101 6.20 10.23 3.74
N ALA A 102 5.06 9.53 3.73
CA ALA A 102 3.82 10.08 3.17
C ALA A 102 3.26 11.23 4.01
N VAL A 103 3.39 11.15 5.34
CA VAL A 103 3.02 12.26 6.23
C VAL A 103 3.95 13.45 6.06
N ALA A 104 5.27 13.22 5.95
CA ALA A 104 6.22 14.29 5.68
C ALA A 104 5.88 15.03 4.37
N GLU A 105 5.56 14.28 3.32
CA GLU A 105 5.15 14.81 2.02
C GLU A 105 3.86 15.63 2.11
N ARG A 106 2.81 15.10 2.76
CA ARG A 106 1.53 15.82 2.93
C ARG A 106 1.59 16.99 3.91
N ALA A 107 2.48 16.94 4.90
CA ALA A 107 2.72 18.04 5.82
C ALA A 107 3.46 19.21 5.18
N TRP A 108 4.32 18.94 4.19
CA TRP A 108 5.17 19.94 3.57
C TRP A 108 4.57 20.54 2.30
N HIS A 109 3.96 19.71 1.45
CA HIS A 109 3.46 20.11 0.14
C HIS A 109 1.94 19.97 0.12
N GLN A 110 1.19 20.96 -0.36
CA GLN A 110 -0.22 20.82 -0.72
C GLN A 110 -0.32 20.53 -2.22
N ASP A 111 -0.85 19.37 -2.60
CA ASP A 111 -1.01 19.02 -4.00
C ASP A 111 -2.33 19.58 -4.56
N THR A 112 -2.33 19.91 -5.84
CA THR A 112 -3.47 20.46 -6.59
C THR A 112 -4.73 19.60 -6.53
N TRP A 113 -4.60 18.27 -6.37
CA TRP A 113 -5.77 17.39 -6.27
C TRP A 113 -6.54 17.57 -4.97
N GLU A 114 -5.91 18.03 -3.88
CA GLU A 114 -6.55 18.18 -2.57
C GLU A 114 -7.72 19.17 -2.61
N ASN A 115 -7.60 20.21 -3.42
CA ASN A 115 -8.62 21.25 -3.58
C ASN A 115 -9.60 20.97 -4.72
N ASN A 116 -9.50 19.82 -5.39
CA ASN A 116 -10.37 19.49 -6.51
C ASN A 116 -11.68 18.84 -6.04
N ARG A 117 -12.80 19.56 -6.23
CA ARG A 117 -14.13 19.10 -5.82
C ARG A 117 -14.74 18.06 -6.75
N ASN A 118 -14.24 17.92 -7.99
CA ASN A 118 -14.67 16.84 -8.86
C ASN A 118 -13.96 15.55 -8.45
N LYS A 119 -14.66 14.65 -7.74
CA LYS A 119 -14.11 13.40 -7.22
C LYS A 119 -13.40 12.55 -8.27
N LEU A 120 -13.96 12.41 -9.47
CA LEU A 120 -13.34 11.62 -10.54
C LEU A 120 -12.01 12.23 -10.99
N ARG A 121 -11.97 13.55 -11.19
CA ARG A 121 -10.75 14.28 -11.57
C ARG A 121 -9.72 14.27 -10.45
N ARG A 122 -10.14 14.54 -9.22
CA ARG A 122 -9.32 14.44 -8.01
C ARG A 122 -8.65 13.07 -7.91
N ASN A 123 -9.41 12.00 -8.03
CA ASN A 123 -8.88 10.64 -7.90
C ASN A 123 -7.87 10.29 -9.00
N ARG A 124 -8.09 10.76 -10.24
CA ARG A 124 -7.10 10.59 -11.33
C ARG A 124 -5.80 11.35 -11.06
N MET A 125 -5.89 12.59 -10.58
CA MET A 125 -4.72 13.40 -10.24
C MET A 125 -3.97 12.82 -9.03
N LYS A 126 -4.70 12.45 -7.97
CA LYS A 126 -4.16 11.79 -6.78
C LYS A 126 -3.45 10.48 -7.12
N GLU A 127 -4.03 9.68 -8.02
CA GLU A 127 -3.39 8.45 -8.52
C GLU A 127 -2.08 8.75 -9.26
N ALA A 128 -2.04 9.81 -10.07
CA ALA A 128 -0.81 10.22 -10.76
C ALA A 128 0.28 10.66 -9.77
N SER A 129 -0.07 11.48 -8.78
CA SER A 129 0.87 11.90 -7.71
C SER A 129 1.33 10.72 -6.86
N TRP A 130 0.42 9.81 -6.50
CA TRP A 130 0.75 8.57 -5.79
C TRP A 130 1.74 7.71 -6.58
N LYS A 131 1.54 7.55 -7.89
CA LYS A 131 2.48 6.79 -8.73
C LYS A 131 3.88 7.39 -8.65
N THR A 132 4.02 8.70 -8.80
CA THR A 132 5.32 9.38 -8.68
C THR A 132 5.95 9.15 -7.30
N PHE A 133 5.16 9.33 -6.24
CA PHE A 133 5.60 9.13 -4.86
C PHE A 133 6.04 7.69 -4.59
N ALA A 134 5.22 6.70 -4.93
CA ALA A 134 5.50 5.28 -4.72
C ALA A 134 6.72 4.79 -5.51
N ASN A 135 6.92 5.28 -6.74
CA ASN A 135 8.14 5.00 -7.51
C ASN A 135 9.36 5.65 -6.86
N THR A 136 9.23 6.88 -6.34
CA THR A 136 10.33 7.54 -5.63
C THR A 136 10.72 6.77 -4.37
N LEU A 137 9.74 6.24 -3.63
CA LEU A 137 10.02 5.35 -2.50
C LEU A 137 10.78 4.10 -2.96
N GLY A 138 10.20 3.33 -3.88
CA GLY A 138 10.74 2.02 -4.26
C GLY A 138 12.08 2.06 -4.99
N TYR A 139 12.34 3.07 -5.82
CA TYR A 139 13.60 3.18 -6.57
C TYR A 139 14.69 4.00 -5.86
N LYS A 140 14.37 4.74 -4.80
CA LYS A 140 15.33 5.66 -4.18
C LYS A 140 15.29 5.67 -2.64
N GLU A 141 14.17 6.04 -2.04
CA GLU A 141 14.16 6.34 -0.60
C GLU A 141 14.24 5.08 0.27
N LEU A 142 13.67 3.95 -0.16
CA LEU A 142 13.78 2.69 0.59
C LEU A 142 15.24 2.19 0.69
N ALA A 143 16.03 2.36 -0.38
CA ALA A 143 17.46 2.03 -0.35
C ALA A 143 18.25 2.95 0.62
N ARG A 144 17.78 4.18 0.85
CA ARG A 144 18.36 5.07 1.87
C ARG A 144 17.99 4.61 3.28
N LEU A 145 16.74 4.19 3.50
CA LEU A 145 16.33 3.59 4.77
C LEU A 145 17.15 2.33 5.10
N ASP A 146 17.41 1.48 4.10
CA ASP A 146 18.30 0.32 4.26
C ASP A 146 19.73 0.73 4.66
N LYS A 147 20.30 1.76 4.04
CA LYS A 147 21.64 2.31 4.40
C LYS A 147 21.69 2.88 5.82
N LEU A 148 20.58 3.41 6.32
CA LEU A 148 20.44 3.92 7.68
C LEU A 148 20.15 2.81 8.71
N GLY A 149 20.00 1.55 8.28
CA GLY A 149 19.66 0.43 9.16
C GLY A 149 18.23 0.46 9.69
N ILE A 150 17.31 1.14 8.98
CA ILE A 150 15.91 1.24 9.40
C ILE A 150 15.15 0.00 8.94
N ALA A 151 14.58 -0.74 9.89
CA ALA A 151 13.77 -1.93 9.69
C ALA A 151 12.33 -1.61 9.21
N TYR A 152 12.21 -0.90 8.08
CA TYR A 152 10.91 -0.52 7.50
C TYR A 152 10.06 -1.72 7.08
N HIS A 153 8.73 -1.54 7.01
CA HIS A 153 7.78 -2.54 6.56
C HIS A 153 7.91 -2.82 5.05
N ILE A 154 8.18 -4.07 4.70
CA ILE A 154 8.29 -4.54 3.32
C ILE A 154 6.94 -5.16 2.94
N PRO A 155 6.17 -4.56 2.02
CA PRO A 155 4.82 -5.02 1.69
C PRO A 155 4.85 -6.39 1.00
N LEU A 156 3.83 -7.20 1.23
CA LEU A 156 3.63 -8.41 0.46
C LEU A 156 3.42 -8.10 -1.04
N PRO A 157 3.82 -9.02 -1.93
CA PRO A 157 3.54 -8.89 -3.35
C PRO A 157 2.10 -9.29 -3.66
N GLY A 158 1.48 -8.60 -4.61
CA GLY A 158 0.27 -9.06 -5.26
C GLY A 158 0.60 -9.99 -6.44
N ALA A 159 -0.25 -10.97 -6.70
CA ALA A 159 -0.07 -11.90 -7.80
C ALA A 159 -1.41 -12.30 -8.42
N ARG A 160 -1.44 -12.41 -9.74
CA ARG A 160 -2.58 -12.98 -10.49
C ARG A 160 -2.12 -13.62 -11.79
N ILE A 161 -2.94 -14.53 -12.31
CA ILE A 161 -2.77 -15.01 -13.68
C ILE A 161 -3.43 -14.02 -14.64
N SER A 162 -2.70 -13.60 -15.67
CA SER A 162 -3.22 -12.80 -16.78
C SER A 162 -2.64 -13.34 -18.08
N ASN A 163 -3.51 -13.65 -19.05
CA ASN A 163 -3.10 -14.24 -20.34
C ASN A 163 -2.18 -15.47 -20.19
N ASN A 164 -2.50 -16.37 -19.25
CA ASN A 164 -1.70 -17.54 -18.88
C ASN A 164 -0.28 -17.26 -18.32
N VAL A 165 0.01 -16.02 -17.93
CA VAL A 165 1.27 -15.60 -17.32
C VAL A 165 1.02 -15.19 -15.87
N LEU A 166 1.96 -15.53 -14.97
CA LEU A 166 1.92 -15.05 -13.58
C LEU A 166 2.42 -13.61 -13.57
N VAL A 167 1.51 -12.67 -13.34
CA VAL A 167 1.85 -11.26 -13.19
C VAL A 167 1.90 -10.94 -11.71
N THR A 168 3.03 -10.37 -11.28
CA THR A 168 3.22 -9.88 -9.92
C THR A 168 3.36 -8.37 -9.87
N ASN A 169 2.96 -7.77 -8.76
CA ASN A 169 3.18 -6.37 -8.45
C ASN A 169 3.51 -6.20 -6.95
N VAL A 170 3.86 -4.99 -6.57
CA VAL A 170 4.15 -4.61 -5.18
C VAL A 170 3.78 -3.13 -5.00
N ALA A 171 3.42 -2.74 -3.77
CA ALA A 171 2.97 -1.38 -3.47
C ALA A 171 4.01 -0.29 -3.80
N PHE A 172 5.30 -0.61 -3.73
CA PHE A 172 6.41 0.29 -4.06
C PHE A 172 7.19 -0.24 -5.28
N PRO A 173 6.86 0.21 -6.51
CA PRO A 173 7.61 -0.17 -7.71
C PRO A 173 9.11 0.13 -7.54
N GLY A 174 9.94 -0.86 -7.85
CA GLY A 174 11.39 -0.84 -7.61
C GLY A 174 11.85 -1.95 -6.66
N LEU A 175 10.97 -2.42 -5.78
CA LEU A 175 11.23 -3.62 -5.00
C LEU A 175 11.08 -4.88 -5.85
N THR A 176 11.88 -5.90 -5.52
CA THR A 176 11.90 -7.18 -6.23
C THR A 176 10.94 -8.17 -5.58
N VAL A 177 10.14 -8.85 -6.40
CA VAL A 177 9.28 -9.95 -5.98
C VAL A 177 9.99 -11.26 -6.27
N GLU A 178 9.99 -12.16 -5.30
CA GLU A 178 10.51 -13.52 -5.43
C GLU A 178 9.39 -14.55 -5.26
N CYS A 179 9.55 -15.68 -5.94
CA CYS A 179 8.67 -16.82 -5.87
C CYS A 179 9.47 -18.07 -5.45
N SER A 180 8.82 -19.00 -4.77
CA SER A 180 9.34 -20.33 -4.46
C SER A 180 8.26 -21.37 -4.76
N ASN A 181 8.65 -22.47 -5.41
CA ASN A 181 7.81 -23.62 -5.71
C ASN A 181 8.23 -24.89 -4.95
N ASP A 182 9.19 -24.76 -4.03
CA ASP A 182 9.79 -25.87 -3.27
C ASP A 182 9.65 -25.69 -1.74
N GLY A 183 8.63 -24.91 -1.32
CA GLY A 183 8.35 -24.65 0.09
C GLY A 183 9.34 -23.69 0.76
N GLY A 184 9.99 -22.82 -0.02
CA GLY A 184 10.87 -21.76 0.47
C GLY A 184 12.35 -22.13 0.53
N ARG A 185 12.76 -23.27 -0.05
CA ARG A 185 14.17 -23.71 -0.07
C ARG A 185 14.97 -22.91 -1.10
N SER A 186 14.39 -22.64 -2.26
CA SER A 186 14.95 -21.77 -3.29
C SER A 186 13.96 -20.68 -3.70
N TRP A 187 14.50 -19.54 -4.13
CA TRP A 187 13.73 -18.36 -4.51
C TRP A 187 14.21 -17.85 -5.86
N PHE A 188 13.27 -17.51 -6.74
CA PHE A 188 13.55 -17.03 -8.08
C PHE A 188 12.66 -15.84 -8.45
N ASP A 189 13.10 -15.03 -9.42
CA ASP A 189 12.29 -13.97 -10.00
C ASP A 189 11.21 -14.62 -10.90
N PRO A 190 9.91 -14.47 -10.59
CA PRO A 190 8.84 -15.09 -11.38
C PRO A 190 8.85 -14.62 -12.84
N LYS A 191 9.38 -13.43 -13.15
CA LYS A 191 9.48 -12.92 -14.54
C LYS A 191 10.53 -13.64 -15.37
N LYS A 192 11.45 -14.35 -14.74
CA LYS A 192 12.54 -15.10 -15.40
C LYS A 192 12.25 -16.60 -15.52
N ALA A 193 11.21 -17.10 -14.85
CA ALA A 193 10.80 -18.49 -14.99
C ALA A 193 10.19 -18.73 -16.36
N SER A 194 10.38 -19.91 -16.96
CA SER A 194 9.71 -20.31 -18.21
C SER A 194 8.32 -20.89 -17.94
N VAL A 195 8.18 -21.64 -16.86
CA VAL A 195 6.93 -22.27 -16.42
C VAL A 195 6.78 -22.08 -14.91
N ILE A 196 5.57 -21.76 -14.47
CA ILE A 196 5.22 -21.70 -13.05
C ILE A 196 3.98 -22.57 -12.82
N SER A 197 4.00 -23.37 -11.76
CA SER A 197 2.90 -24.27 -11.40
C SER A 197 2.92 -24.65 -9.92
N GLY A 198 1.82 -25.28 -9.47
CA GLY A 198 1.73 -25.87 -8.14
C GLY A 198 1.54 -24.85 -7.01
N LYS A 199 2.00 -25.24 -5.81
CA LYS A 199 1.95 -24.40 -4.62
C LYS A 199 3.13 -23.43 -4.63
N LEU A 200 2.83 -22.15 -4.53
CA LEU A 200 3.81 -21.08 -4.56
C LEU A 200 3.85 -20.32 -3.24
N LEU A 201 5.05 -19.95 -2.83
CA LEU A 201 5.29 -18.89 -1.86
C LEU A 201 5.75 -17.65 -2.61
N LEU A 202 5.22 -16.49 -2.25
CA LEU A 202 5.69 -15.20 -2.76
C LEU A 202 6.16 -14.32 -1.61
N ARG A 203 7.19 -13.53 -1.87
CA ARG A 203 7.67 -12.48 -0.96
C ARG A 203 8.26 -11.32 -1.74
N THR A 204 8.40 -10.19 -1.08
CA THR A 204 9.10 -9.01 -1.58
C THR A 204 10.45 -8.91 -0.88
N ARG A 205 11.50 -8.50 -1.59
CA ARG A 205 12.81 -8.13 -1.01
C ARG A 205 12.91 -6.64 -0.72
N SER A 206 13.69 -6.29 0.31
CA SER A 206 14.14 -4.92 0.55
C SER A 206 14.95 -4.38 -0.64
N ALA A 207 15.13 -3.06 -0.70
CA ALA A 207 15.81 -2.43 -1.82
C ALA A 207 17.28 -2.83 -1.90
N ASP A 208 17.93 -3.08 -0.75
CA ASP A 208 19.29 -3.64 -0.67
C ASP A 208 19.36 -5.17 -0.83
N GLY A 209 18.22 -5.84 -0.94
CA GLY A 209 18.10 -7.29 -1.10
C GLY A 209 18.42 -8.12 0.16
N LYS A 210 18.64 -7.54 1.35
CA LYS A 210 19.02 -8.30 2.55
C LYS A 210 17.86 -8.78 3.40
N ARG A 211 16.74 -8.07 3.38
CA ARG A 211 15.53 -8.38 4.15
C ARG A 211 14.39 -8.78 3.23
N THR A 212 13.37 -9.41 3.78
CA THR A 212 12.18 -9.83 3.04
C THR A 212 10.92 -9.48 3.79
N SER A 213 9.80 -9.34 3.08
CA SER A 213 8.47 -9.42 3.67
C SER A 213 8.24 -10.80 4.31
N ARG A 214 7.10 -10.97 4.99
CA ARG A 214 6.51 -12.30 5.23
C ARG A 214 6.20 -13.00 3.90
N THR A 215 5.80 -14.27 3.95
CA THR A 215 5.49 -15.05 2.74
C THR A 215 3.99 -15.19 2.55
N ALA A 216 3.48 -14.87 1.36
CA ALA A 216 2.13 -15.18 0.94
C ALA A 216 2.09 -16.55 0.23
N ARG A 217 1.03 -17.33 0.46
CA ARG A 217 0.81 -18.62 -0.21
C ARG A 217 -0.22 -18.47 -1.32
N THR A 218 0.02 -19.11 -2.46
CA THR A 218 -1.00 -19.29 -3.51
C THR A 218 -0.85 -20.66 -4.15
N THR A 219 -1.91 -21.16 -4.79
CA THR A 219 -1.89 -22.43 -5.52
C THR A 219 -2.38 -22.20 -6.93
N LEU A 220 -1.57 -22.62 -7.90
CA LEU A 220 -1.94 -22.59 -9.31
C LEU A 220 -2.60 -23.91 -9.70
N SER A 221 -3.75 -23.84 -10.38
CA SER A 221 -4.55 -25.01 -10.76
C SER A 221 -3.92 -25.82 -11.90
N ARG A 222 -2.98 -25.24 -12.65
CA ARG A 222 -2.28 -25.86 -13.78
C ARG A 222 -0.92 -25.21 -14.02
N ASN A 223 -0.22 -25.68 -15.06
CA ASN A 223 1.03 -25.09 -15.52
C ASN A 223 0.76 -23.81 -16.33
N TYR A 224 1.54 -22.77 -16.05
CA TYR A 224 1.47 -21.47 -16.73
C TYR A 224 2.82 -21.14 -17.36
N PHE A 225 2.82 -21.01 -18.68
CA PHE A 225 4.00 -20.64 -19.46
C PHE A 225 4.19 -19.13 -19.43
N GLN A 226 5.33 -18.68 -18.94
CA GLN A 226 5.72 -17.28 -18.98
C GLN A 226 6.27 -16.99 -20.39
N ASN A 227 5.38 -16.85 -21.38
CA ASN A 227 5.81 -16.41 -22.71
C ASN A 227 6.42 -15.02 -22.56
N THR A 228 7.68 -14.85 -22.96
CA THR A 228 8.35 -13.55 -23.03
C THR A 228 7.64 -12.66 -24.05
N LEU A 229 6.57 -12.00 -23.63
CA LEU A 229 5.98 -10.88 -24.36
C LEU A 229 6.96 -9.71 -24.24
N ARG A 230 7.96 -9.68 -25.14
CA ARG A 230 8.59 -8.43 -25.54
C ARG A 230 7.50 -7.55 -26.16
N ASN A 231 7.42 -6.33 -25.66
CA ASN A 231 6.66 -5.17 -26.14
C ASN A 231 5.20 -5.00 -25.68
N ASN A 232 5.00 -3.80 -25.12
CA ASN A 232 3.75 -3.07 -24.87
C ASN A 232 3.04 -3.34 -23.52
N TYR A 233 3.58 -2.79 -22.43
CA TYR A 233 2.77 -2.47 -21.24
C TYR A 233 2.72 -0.97 -20.99
N ARG A 234 1.52 -0.39 -21.13
CA ARG A 234 1.10 0.83 -20.42
C ARG A 234 0.69 0.42 -18.99
N PRO A 235 1.24 1.02 -17.93
CA PRO A 235 0.85 0.68 -16.56
C PRO A 235 -0.34 1.53 -16.10
N TYR A 236 -1.55 1.03 -16.32
CA TYR A 236 -2.75 1.53 -15.60
C TYR A 236 -3.64 0.35 -15.20
N PHE A 237 -3.63 0.01 -13.92
CA PHE A 237 -4.77 -0.61 -13.24
C PHE A 237 -4.91 0.04 -11.86
N PRO A 238 -6.13 0.43 -11.44
CA PRO A 238 -6.37 0.96 -10.11
C PRO A 238 -6.27 -0.18 -9.07
N LEU A 239 -5.60 0.10 -7.96
CA LEU A 239 -5.63 -0.76 -6.77
C LEU A 239 -6.99 -0.60 -6.08
N SER A 240 -7.93 -1.49 -6.39
CA SER A 240 -8.97 -1.93 -5.45
C SER A 240 -9.45 -3.32 -5.84
N GLN A 241 -9.88 -4.09 -4.83
CA GLN A 241 -10.37 -5.48 -4.87
C GLN A 241 -9.29 -6.55 -4.67
N ALA A 242 -8.95 -6.74 -3.39
CA ALA A 242 -8.77 -8.08 -2.85
C ALA A 242 -10.15 -8.73 -2.65
N VAL A 243 -10.19 -10.05 -2.84
CA VAL A 243 -11.23 -11.04 -2.47
C VAL A 243 -12.24 -11.48 -3.56
N GLN A 244 -12.18 -12.81 -3.82
CA GLN A 244 -13.20 -13.77 -4.30
C GLN A 244 -13.56 -13.89 -5.80
N ASN A 245 -13.08 -14.97 -6.45
CA ASN A 245 -13.85 -16.20 -6.73
C ASN A 245 -13.21 -17.02 -7.87
N ILE A 246 -12.90 -18.29 -7.59
CA ILE A 246 -12.61 -19.33 -8.60
C ILE A 246 -13.89 -20.19 -8.66
N PRO A 247 -14.58 -20.31 -9.80
CA PRO A 247 -15.73 -21.20 -9.96
C PRO A 247 -15.36 -22.49 -10.73
N PRO A 248 -16.28 -23.47 -10.74
CA PRO A 248 -16.25 -24.71 -9.97
C PRO A 248 -15.12 -25.69 -10.31
#